data_AF-A0A8I1WJR5-F1
#
_entry.id   AF-A0A8I1WJR5-F1
#
_cell.length_a   1.000
_cell.length_b   1.000
_cell.length_c   1.000
_cell.angle_alpha   90.00
_cell.angle_beta   90.00
_cell.angle_gamma   90.00
#
_symmetry.space_group_name_H-M   'P 1'
#
loop_
_entity.id
_entity.type
_entity.pdbx_description
1 polymer ?
#
loop_
_entity_poly.entity_id
_entity_poly.type
_entity_poly.pdbx_seq_one_letter_code
_entity_poly.pdbx_strand_id
1 'polypeptide(L)'
;MRLNRQFIRTQMLAENILKKDAAVKREKTPGNTAAALDKAYSRLESRSANEGINQFNYSKTSVAGNSGTFSKVYQAANVRTVTDTGAETVIASTNPYESESDIRIKILDEKYSRINAINITKSDPLGYIKDKYQNSKSPYFRSDLSAAERQAAYDNETEWLFKGKAQNYNLQDAAFCNVTFNGEAEAENAKVYQRSQVNQQLQVLLNRNHIHIPEGTELTFTITPIDYKVRVSGSDDEDLINQIEQVLQSGDNSKELFLHIMKSQSSDSTQFSEEAYKKYQAAREMYEVTGYHLKDLEVIDGRYVTPDGRDLLDVYKEELEKDPVQKETASYAVSHYRSELNKIAKAGYDAIPDFILSIDYSNGSLRDVGQSKSYGTGDTEWLDILKRQTGVNY
;
A
#
# COMPACT_ATOMS: atom_id res chain seq x y z
N MET A 1 0.88 0.30 -24.44
CA MET A 1 -0.05 1.20 -23.76
C MET A 1 -0.74 0.42 -22.65
N ARG A 2 -0.24 0.56 -21.43
CA ARG A 2 -0.68 -0.15 -20.21
C ARG A 2 -1.90 0.58 -19.64
N LEU A 3 -3.09 0.00 -19.80
CA LEU A 3 -4.26 0.41 -19.02
C LEU A 3 -4.22 -0.35 -17.69
N ASN A 4 -3.86 0.39 -16.66
CA ASN A 4 -3.63 -0.07 -15.29
C ASN A 4 -4.99 -0.34 -14.61
N ARG A 5 -5.49 -1.57 -14.72
CA ARG A 5 -6.77 -2.04 -14.14
C ARG A 5 -6.84 -1.98 -12.61
N GLN A 6 -5.72 -1.75 -11.91
CA GLN A 6 -5.69 -1.46 -10.49
C GLN A 6 -6.37 -0.12 -10.12
N PHE A 7 -6.46 0.83 -11.05
CA PHE A 7 -6.98 2.17 -10.74
C PHE A 7 -8.51 2.22 -10.61
N ILE A 8 -9.24 1.42 -11.40
CA ILE A 8 -10.71 1.42 -11.41
C ILE A 8 -11.29 0.64 -10.21
N ARG A 9 -10.68 -0.48 -9.82
CA ARG A 9 -11.13 -1.27 -8.65
C ARG A 9 -10.86 -0.56 -7.32
N THR A 10 -9.76 0.18 -7.20
CA THR A 10 -9.39 0.87 -5.96
C THR A 10 -10.25 2.12 -5.72
N GLN A 11 -10.73 2.79 -6.78
CA GLN A 11 -11.68 3.91 -6.65
C GLN A 11 -13.07 3.48 -6.18
N MET A 12 -13.58 2.33 -6.63
CA MET A 12 -14.93 1.87 -6.25
C MET A 12 -15.04 1.34 -4.80
N LEU A 13 -13.94 0.83 -4.25
CA LEU A 13 -13.87 0.39 -2.84
C LEU A 13 -13.79 1.55 -1.85
N ALA A 14 -13.07 2.63 -2.19
CA ALA A 14 -12.92 3.80 -1.34
C ALA A 14 -14.21 4.62 -1.20
N GLU A 15 -15.03 4.73 -2.25
CA GLU A 15 -16.32 5.45 -2.19
C GLU A 15 -17.41 4.73 -1.40
N ASN A 16 -17.35 3.39 -1.31
CA ASN A 16 -18.31 2.59 -0.54
C ASN A 16 -18.03 2.58 0.97
N ILE A 17 -16.78 2.78 1.38
CA ILE A 17 -16.40 2.92 2.80
C ILE A 17 -16.85 4.28 3.34
N LEU A 18 -16.69 5.36 2.57
CA LEU A 18 -17.09 6.72 2.97
C LEU A 18 -18.61 6.92 3.12
N LYS A 19 -19.44 6.07 2.49
CA LYS A 19 -20.91 6.12 2.63
C LYS A 19 -21.44 5.43 3.88
N LYS A 20 -20.68 4.55 4.53
CA LYS A 20 -21.12 3.80 5.73
C LYS A 20 -20.91 4.55 7.05
N ASP A 21 -19.93 5.44 7.14
CA ASP A 21 -19.62 6.17 8.39
C ASP A 21 -20.52 7.38 8.68
N ALA A 22 -21.42 7.74 7.75
CA ALA A 22 -22.31 8.89 7.92
C ALA A 22 -23.55 8.62 8.81
N ALA A 23 -23.75 7.39 9.30
CA ALA A 23 -25.05 6.95 9.81
C ALA A 23 -25.04 6.30 11.20
N VAL A 24 -24.28 6.78 12.20
CA VAL A 24 -24.63 6.51 13.62
C VAL A 24 -24.26 7.71 14.51
N LYS A 25 -25.25 8.33 15.16
CA LYS A 25 -25.10 9.32 16.25
C LYS A 25 -25.70 8.77 17.56
N ARG A 26 -24.85 8.80 18.61
CA ARG A 26 -25.05 9.17 20.04
C ARG A 26 -25.98 8.36 20.96
N GLU A 27 -25.47 7.98 22.15
CA GLU A 27 -25.95 8.45 23.49
C GLU A 27 -25.01 8.07 24.67
N LYS A 28 -25.29 8.55 25.91
CA LYS A 28 -24.36 9.02 26.97
C LYS A 28 -24.43 8.25 28.34
N THR A 29 -23.25 7.96 28.95
CA THR A 29 -22.80 7.96 30.41
C THR A 29 -23.55 7.13 31.50
N PRO A 30 -23.04 6.92 32.77
CA PRO A 30 -21.68 7.07 33.38
C PRO A 30 -21.21 5.91 34.33
N GLY A 31 -19.93 5.89 34.77
CA GLY A 31 -19.55 5.13 35.98
C GLY A 31 -18.06 4.82 36.26
N ASN A 32 -17.32 5.78 36.81
CA ASN A 32 -16.31 5.61 37.87
C ASN A 32 -15.00 4.78 37.69
N THR A 33 -14.49 4.64 36.47
CA THR A 33 -13.05 4.37 36.21
C THR A 33 -12.37 5.45 35.35
N ALA A 34 -13.12 6.52 35.05
CA ALA A 34 -12.71 7.59 34.16
C ALA A 34 -11.56 8.42 34.73
N ALA A 35 -11.49 8.75 36.03
CA ALA A 35 -10.48 9.70 36.54
C ALA A 35 -9.02 9.18 36.53
N ALA A 36 -8.81 7.85 36.55
CA ALA A 36 -7.48 7.25 36.45
C ALA A 36 -7.03 7.11 34.98
N LEU A 37 -7.98 6.84 34.08
CA LEU A 37 -7.76 6.83 32.64
C LEU A 37 -7.63 8.26 32.09
N ASP A 38 -8.39 9.25 32.57
CA ASP A 38 -8.32 10.65 32.13
C ASP A 38 -6.96 11.28 32.43
N LYS A 39 -6.25 10.82 33.48
CA LYS A 39 -4.88 11.26 33.80
C LYS A 39 -3.80 10.56 32.96
N ALA A 40 -4.13 9.43 32.34
CA ALA A 40 -3.32 8.76 31.32
C ALA A 40 -3.65 9.28 29.90
N TYR A 41 -4.92 9.55 29.61
CA TYR A 41 -5.45 10.12 28.39
C TYR A 41 -5.13 11.62 28.24
N SER A 42 -5.07 12.40 29.32
CA SER A 42 -4.57 13.79 29.29
C SER A 42 -3.06 13.86 28.97
N ARG A 43 -2.32 12.75 29.07
CA ARG A 43 -0.93 12.65 28.59
C ARG A 43 -0.82 12.11 27.17
N LEU A 44 -1.93 11.63 26.59
CA LEU A 44 -2.03 11.10 25.23
C LEU A 44 -2.80 12.03 24.29
N GLU A 45 -3.63 12.95 24.82
CA GLU A 45 -4.29 14.03 24.08
C GLU A 45 -3.51 15.34 24.19
N SER A 46 -2.31 15.35 23.60
CA SER A 46 -1.73 16.47 22.85
C SER A 46 -0.25 16.16 22.61
N ARG A 47 0.02 15.12 21.82
CA ARG A 47 1.14 15.19 20.90
C ARG A 47 0.57 14.99 19.52
N SER A 48 -0.03 16.07 19.01
CA SER A 48 -0.23 16.15 17.58
C SER A 48 1.11 15.81 16.92
N ALA A 49 1.10 14.96 15.91
CA ALA A 49 2.28 14.75 15.06
C ALA A 49 2.80 16.07 14.45
N ASN A 50 2.05 17.16 14.58
CA ASN A 50 2.45 18.53 14.24
C ASN A 50 3.40 19.19 15.26
N GLU A 51 3.64 18.66 16.46
CA GLU A 51 4.55 19.33 17.42
C GLU A 51 6.02 19.29 16.97
N GLY A 52 6.43 18.23 16.26
CA GLY A 52 7.78 18.16 15.70
C GLY A 52 7.99 19.10 14.52
N ILE A 53 6.94 19.36 13.75
CA ILE A 53 7.00 20.16 12.53
C ILE A 53 6.80 21.66 12.84
N ASN A 54 5.99 21.99 13.85
CA ASN A 54 5.74 23.37 14.25
C ASN A 54 6.94 24.16 14.82
N GLN A 55 8.06 23.49 15.14
CA GLN A 55 9.26 24.11 15.73
C GLN A 55 10.33 24.54 14.70
N PHE A 56 10.10 24.34 13.41
CA PHE A 56 11.10 24.65 12.38
C PHE A 56 11.13 26.15 12.02
N ASN A 57 12.32 26.77 12.07
CA ASN A 57 12.54 28.12 11.55
C ASN A 57 12.90 28.05 10.05
N TYR A 58 11.86 27.98 9.22
CA TYR A 58 11.94 27.76 7.76
C TYR A 58 12.50 28.93 6.93
N SER A 59 12.77 30.08 7.56
CA SER A 59 13.12 31.31 6.83
C SER A 59 14.61 31.47 6.53
N LYS A 60 15.51 30.72 7.21
CA LYS A 60 16.97 30.91 7.11
C LYS A 60 17.84 29.65 7.20
N THR A 61 17.27 28.48 7.38
CA THR A 61 18.04 27.23 7.57
C THR A 61 17.42 26.10 6.76
N SER A 62 18.25 25.36 6.01
CA SER A 62 17.83 24.13 5.35
C SER A 62 17.40 23.11 6.41
N VAL A 63 16.34 22.34 6.14
CA VAL A 63 15.97 21.17 6.97
C VAL A 63 17.14 20.17 7.03
N ALA A 64 18.01 20.21 6.02
CA ALA A 64 19.23 19.44 5.83
C ALA A 64 20.41 19.72 6.76
N GLY A 65 20.34 20.69 7.67
CA GLY A 65 21.34 20.77 8.75
C GLY A 65 21.33 19.55 9.67
N ASN A 66 20.33 18.68 9.57
CA ASN A 66 20.12 17.57 10.49
C ASN A 66 19.37 16.41 9.79
N SER A 67 20.03 15.65 8.91
CA SER A 67 19.49 14.44 8.22
C SER A 67 18.73 13.50 9.16
N GLY A 68 19.28 13.31 10.37
CA GLY A 68 18.63 12.55 11.44
C GLY A 68 17.26 13.07 11.88
N THR A 69 16.82 14.24 11.42
CA THR A 69 15.45 14.77 11.65
C THR A 69 14.46 14.19 10.65
N PHE A 70 14.81 14.07 9.36
CA PHE A 70 13.94 13.43 8.37
C PHE A 70 13.72 11.96 8.74
N SER A 71 14.81 11.23 9.03
CA SER A 71 14.74 9.83 9.44
C SER A 71 13.84 9.62 10.66
N LYS A 72 13.90 10.52 11.66
CA LYS A 72 13.00 10.48 12.83
C LYS A 72 11.54 10.70 12.48
N VAL A 73 11.23 11.67 11.62
CA VAL A 73 9.84 11.95 11.19
C VAL A 73 9.29 10.76 10.40
N TYR A 74 10.08 10.25 9.45
CA TYR A 74 9.71 9.08 8.65
C TYR A 74 9.52 7.83 9.51
N GLN A 75 10.42 7.56 10.46
CA GLN A 75 10.26 6.47 11.42
C GLN A 75 8.99 6.68 12.25
N ALA A 76 8.81 7.84 12.87
CA ALA A 76 7.65 8.14 13.72
C ALA A 76 6.31 7.98 12.99
N ALA A 77 6.22 8.37 11.71
CA ALA A 77 5.02 8.20 10.89
C ALA A 77 4.64 6.72 10.65
N ASN A 78 5.64 5.84 10.72
CA ASN A 78 5.52 4.41 10.42
C ASN A 78 5.77 3.50 11.63
N VAL A 79 5.92 4.04 12.85
CA VAL A 79 5.85 3.22 14.08
C VAL A 79 4.38 2.95 14.36
N ARG A 80 3.91 1.76 13.95
CA ARG A 80 2.55 1.31 14.21
C ARG A 80 2.55 -0.06 14.86
N THR A 81 1.85 -0.14 15.97
CA THR A 81 1.55 -1.40 16.66
C THR A 81 0.19 -1.90 16.18
N VAL A 82 0.15 -3.15 15.73
CA VAL A 82 -1.12 -3.81 15.41
C VAL A 82 -1.86 -4.09 16.71
N THR A 83 -3.12 -3.68 16.78
CA THR A 83 -3.99 -3.93 17.94
C THR A 83 -5.04 -4.96 17.56
N ASP A 84 -5.39 -5.84 18.49
CA ASP A 84 -6.50 -6.77 18.29
C ASP A 84 -7.82 -6.01 18.42
N THR A 85 -8.56 -5.92 17.32
CA THR A 85 -9.86 -5.25 17.24
C THR A 85 -11.03 -6.21 17.48
N GLY A 86 -10.75 -7.51 17.62
CA GLY A 86 -11.76 -8.55 17.65
C GLY A 86 -12.38 -8.87 16.28
N ALA A 87 -11.93 -8.24 15.20
CA ALA A 87 -12.40 -8.53 13.85
C ALA A 87 -11.99 -9.96 13.42
N GLU A 88 -12.86 -10.65 12.69
CA GLU A 88 -12.58 -12.00 12.19
C GLU A 88 -11.37 -11.98 11.24
N THR A 89 -11.40 -11.11 10.23
CA THR A 89 -10.25 -10.78 9.39
C THR A 89 -9.29 -9.87 10.15
N VAL A 90 -8.07 -10.35 10.39
CA VAL A 90 -7.01 -9.65 11.12
C VAL A 90 -5.88 -9.22 10.19
N ILE A 91 -5.52 -10.07 9.22
CA ILE A 91 -4.48 -9.80 8.23
C ILE A 91 -5.01 -8.80 7.22
N ALA A 92 -4.21 -7.77 6.91
CA ALA A 92 -4.47 -6.82 5.85
C ALA A 92 -3.26 -6.77 4.91
N SER A 93 -3.50 -7.03 3.61
CA SER A 93 -2.47 -6.98 2.56
C SER A 93 -1.97 -5.58 2.24
N THR A 94 -2.61 -4.55 2.81
CA THR A 94 -2.20 -3.15 2.65
C THR A 94 -2.49 -2.40 3.94
N ASN A 95 -1.42 -1.98 4.57
CA ASN A 95 -1.40 -1.26 5.82
C ASN A 95 -1.04 0.19 5.53
N PRO A 96 -1.61 1.17 6.26
CA PRO A 96 -1.29 2.55 5.96
C PRO A 96 0.17 2.83 6.29
N TYR A 97 0.84 3.47 5.34
CA TYR A 97 2.27 3.71 5.29
C TYR A 97 2.48 5.11 4.72
N GLU A 98 3.43 5.86 5.28
CA GLU A 98 3.84 7.15 4.73
C GLU A 98 5.21 6.97 4.06
N SER A 99 5.25 7.17 2.75
CA SER A 99 6.48 7.09 1.97
C SER A 99 7.41 8.28 2.25
N GLU A 100 8.66 8.16 1.81
CA GLU A 100 9.62 9.27 1.92
C GLU A 100 9.10 10.51 1.18
N SER A 101 8.50 10.29 0.03
CA SER A 101 7.85 11.30 -0.81
C SER A 101 6.67 11.96 -0.08
N ASP A 102 5.83 11.20 0.62
CA ASP A 102 4.72 11.77 1.42
C ASP A 102 5.26 12.68 2.52
N ILE A 103 6.31 12.25 3.23
CA ILE A 103 6.95 13.05 4.28
C ILE A 103 7.57 14.33 3.69
N ARG A 104 8.25 14.23 2.54
CA ARG A 104 8.83 15.39 1.86
C ARG A 104 7.76 16.40 1.45
N ILE A 105 6.64 15.92 0.91
CA ILE A 105 5.50 16.77 0.55
C ILE A 105 4.97 17.49 1.79
N LYS A 106 4.77 16.80 2.92
CA LYS A 106 4.32 17.42 4.19
C LYS A 106 5.29 18.50 4.69
N ILE A 107 6.60 18.25 4.60
CA ILE A 107 7.63 19.23 4.97
C ILE A 107 7.52 20.50 4.11
N LEU A 108 7.35 20.33 2.79
CA LEU A 108 7.21 21.47 1.88
C LEU A 108 5.86 22.18 2.04
N ASP A 109 4.78 21.45 2.31
CA ASP A 109 3.46 22.01 2.60
C ASP A 109 3.50 22.98 3.78
N GLU A 110 4.12 22.54 4.88
CA GLU A 110 4.31 23.42 6.02
C GLU A 110 5.22 24.61 5.70
N LYS A 111 6.39 24.36 5.08
CA LYS A 111 7.35 25.41 4.71
C LYS A 111 6.68 26.52 3.89
N TYR A 112 5.99 26.15 2.82
CA TYR A 112 5.46 27.12 1.87
C TYR A 112 4.13 27.73 2.30
N SER A 113 3.33 27.07 3.14
CA SER A 113 2.17 27.72 3.77
C SER A 113 2.60 28.95 4.58
N ARG A 114 3.66 28.83 5.38
CA ARG A 114 4.23 29.92 6.20
C ARG A 114 4.86 31.01 5.33
N ILE A 115 5.61 30.63 4.30
CA ILE A 115 6.21 31.59 3.37
C ILE A 115 5.12 32.35 2.60
N ASN A 116 4.07 31.67 2.15
CA ASN A 116 2.97 32.29 1.43
C ASN A 116 2.22 33.31 2.30
N ALA A 117 2.01 32.99 3.59
CA ALA A 117 1.45 33.93 4.55
C ALA A 117 2.25 35.25 4.65
N ILE A 118 3.56 35.21 4.39
CA ILE A 118 4.39 36.41 4.28
C ILE A 118 4.24 37.06 2.90
N ASN A 119 4.31 36.29 1.81
CA ASN A 119 4.25 36.80 0.44
C ASN A 119 2.98 37.61 0.19
N ILE A 120 1.81 37.15 0.66
CA ILE A 120 0.53 37.84 0.47
C ILE A 120 0.45 39.20 1.20
N THR A 121 1.36 39.49 2.13
CA THR A 121 1.42 40.80 2.81
C THR A 121 2.22 41.84 2.04
N LYS A 122 2.90 41.45 0.96
CA LYS A 122 3.71 42.36 0.14
C LYS A 122 2.85 43.13 -0.85
N SER A 123 3.28 44.36 -1.17
CA SER A 123 2.60 45.22 -2.15
C SER A 123 2.62 44.63 -3.57
N ASP A 124 3.68 43.91 -3.92
CA ASP A 124 3.78 43.09 -5.13
C ASP A 124 4.31 41.69 -4.73
N PRO A 125 3.42 40.74 -4.40
CA PRO A 125 3.83 39.40 -3.97
C PRO A 125 4.63 38.64 -5.01
N LEU A 126 4.25 38.71 -6.30
CA LEU A 126 4.96 38.00 -7.36
C LEU A 126 6.32 38.66 -7.63
N GLY A 127 6.39 39.98 -7.66
CA GLY A 127 7.65 40.72 -7.75
C GLY A 127 8.58 40.38 -6.60
N TYR A 128 8.08 40.31 -5.37
CA TYR A 128 8.84 39.90 -4.20
C TYR A 128 9.43 38.48 -4.33
N ILE A 129 8.67 37.53 -4.87
CA ILE A 129 9.18 36.17 -5.14
C ILE A 129 10.26 36.18 -6.24
N LYS A 130 10.04 36.92 -7.34
CA LYS A 130 11.04 37.09 -8.40
C LYS A 130 12.33 37.72 -7.89
N ASP A 131 12.20 38.69 -6.99
CA ASP A 131 13.33 39.34 -6.35
C ASP A 131 14.17 38.39 -5.49
N LYS A 132 13.53 37.43 -4.81
CA LYS A 132 14.24 36.41 -4.04
C LYS A 132 15.03 35.43 -4.92
N TYR A 133 14.50 35.03 -6.07
CA TYR A 133 15.02 33.86 -6.78
C TYR A 133 15.58 34.12 -8.19
N GLN A 134 15.21 35.23 -8.82
CA GLN A 134 15.55 35.52 -10.22
C GLN A 134 16.35 36.83 -10.38
N ASN A 135 16.24 37.78 -9.45
CA ASN A 135 16.92 39.08 -9.53
C ASN A 135 18.19 39.11 -8.68
N SER A 136 19.36 38.85 -9.29
CA SER A 136 20.66 38.87 -8.58
C SER A 136 21.06 40.22 -7.98
N LYS A 137 20.36 41.31 -8.37
CA LYS A 137 20.60 42.67 -7.84
C LYS A 137 19.67 43.02 -6.67
N SER A 138 18.70 42.18 -6.35
CA SER A 138 17.77 42.43 -5.26
C SER A 138 18.44 42.21 -3.90
N PRO A 139 18.18 43.05 -2.88
CA PRO A 139 18.62 42.79 -1.51
C PRO A 139 18.00 41.52 -0.90
N TYR A 140 16.94 40.98 -1.51
CA TYR A 140 16.30 39.73 -1.08
C TYR A 140 16.83 38.49 -1.80
N PHE A 141 17.75 38.65 -2.75
CA PHE A 141 18.22 37.57 -3.58
C PHE A 141 18.88 36.46 -2.75
N ARG A 142 18.42 35.22 -2.94
CA ARG A 142 18.90 34.02 -2.26
C ARG A 142 20.17 33.49 -2.92
N SER A 143 21.26 34.24 -2.76
CA SER A 143 22.58 33.86 -3.27
C SER A 143 23.19 32.66 -2.53
N ASP A 144 22.65 32.32 -1.36
CA ASP A 144 23.00 31.15 -0.56
C ASP A 144 22.53 29.82 -1.18
N LEU A 145 21.59 29.88 -2.12
CA LEU A 145 21.04 28.71 -2.82
C LEU A 145 21.77 28.47 -4.14
N SER A 146 21.81 27.22 -4.61
CA SER A 146 22.17 26.90 -6.00
C SER A 146 21.10 27.39 -6.98
N ALA A 147 21.41 27.41 -8.28
CA ALA A 147 20.43 27.78 -9.30
C ALA A 147 19.21 26.86 -9.32
N ALA A 148 19.42 25.54 -9.16
CA ALA A 148 18.35 24.55 -9.10
C ALA A 148 17.46 24.74 -7.86
N GLU A 149 18.06 24.97 -6.69
CA GLU A 149 17.32 25.22 -5.46
C GLU A 149 16.52 26.53 -5.51
N ARG A 150 17.07 27.58 -6.14
CA ARG A 150 16.32 28.83 -6.39
C ARG A 150 15.12 28.58 -7.31
N GLN A 151 15.31 27.79 -8.37
CA GLN A 151 14.21 27.45 -9.28
C GLN A 151 13.12 26.66 -8.54
N ALA A 152 13.51 25.64 -7.76
CA ALA A 152 12.56 24.87 -6.95
C ALA A 152 11.79 25.74 -5.96
N ALA A 153 12.48 26.65 -5.28
CA ALA A 153 11.84 27.59 -4.37
C ALA A 153 10.90 28.56 -5.09
N TYR A 154 11.28 29.06 -6.26
CA TYR A 154 10.43 29.90 -7.10
C TYR A 154 9.16 29.15 -7.54
N ASP A 155 9.29 27.95 -8.08
CA ASP A 155 8.17 27.13 -8.56
C ASP A 155 7.17 26.87 -7.44
N ASN A 156 7.66 26.38 -6.30
CA ASN A 156 6.82 26.04 -5.16
C ASN A 156 6.13 27.27 -4.56
N GLU A 157 6.85 28.39 -4.36
CA GLU A 157 6.25 29.60 -3.80
C GLU A 157 5.23 30.25 -4.73
N THR A 158 5.50 30.26 -6.04
CA THR A 158 4.55 30.81 -7.00
C THR A 158 3.29 29.95 -7.08
N GLU A 159 3.42 28.62 -7.01
CA GLU A 159 2.26 27.74 -6.96
C GLU A 159 1.39 28.03 -5.74
N TRP A 160 2.00 28.19 -4.56
CA TRP A 160 1.31 28.61 -3.35
C TRP A 160 0.65 29.99 -3.45
N LEU A 161 1.34 30.97 -4.05
CA LEU A 161 0.78 32.30 -4.25
C LEU A 161 -0.48 32.26 -5.12
N PHE A 162 -0.46 31.49 -6.20
CA PHE A 162 -1.57 31.47 -7.16
C PHE A 162 -2.72 30.53 -6.76
N LYS A 163 -2.42 29.41 -6.09
CA LYS A 163 -3.42 28.37 -5.80
C LYS A 163 -3.79 28.25 -4.33
N GLY A 164 -3.06 28.90 -3.42
CA GLY A 164 -3.23 28.78 -1.97
C GLY A 164 -2.75 27.45 -1.38
N LYS A 165 -2.29 26.52 -2.22
CA LYS A 165 -1.64 25.24 -1.88
C LYS A 165 -0.87 24.73 -3.11
N ALA A 166 0.13 23.88 -2.94
CA ALA A 166 0.75 23.22 -4.09
C ALA A 166 -0.01 21.95 -4.51
N GLN A 167 -0.07 21.68 -5.80
CA GLN A 167 -0.52 20.39 -6.33
C GLN A 167 0.65 19.45 -6.58
N ASN A 168 1.81 20.00 -6.95
CA ASN A 168 3.06 19.26 -7.09
C ASN A 168 4.18 20.08 -6.46
N TYR A 169 5.22 19.43 -5.99
CA TYR A 169 6.40 20.12 -5.50
C TYR A 169 7.60 19.87 -6.40
N ASN A 170 8.36 20.92 -6.66
CA ASN A 170 9.73 20.76 -7.10
C ASN A 170 10.57 20.30 -5.90
N LEU A 171 10.95 19.02 -5.95
CA LEU A 171 11.62 18.30 -4.89
C LEU A 171 13.14 18.54 -4.82
N GLN A 172 13.69 19.38 -5.71
CA GLN A 172 15.06 19.91 -5.62
C GLN A 172 15.17 21.10 -4.65
N ASP A 173 14.14 21.32 -3.82
CA ASP A 173 14.15 22.37 -2.81
C ASP A 173 15.28 22.19 -1.79
N ALA A 174 15.84 23.32 -1.37
CA ALA A 174 16.95 23.38 -0.42
C ALA A 174 16.64 22.77 0.96
N ALA A 175 15.37 22.50 1.29
CA ALA A 175 15.03 21.71 2.47
C ALA A 175 15.70 20.33 2.45
N PHE A 176 15.91 19.77 1.26
CA PHE A 176 16.48 18.44 1.06
C PHE A 176 17.91 18.46 0.54
N CYS A 177 18.62 19.59 0.65
CA CYS A 177 20.04 19.63 0.27
C CYS A 177 20.83 18.60 1.10
N ASN A 178 21.92 18.05 0.57
CA ASN A 178 22.72 17.01 1.25
C ASN A 178 22.00 15.69 1.61
N VAL A 179 20.74 15.51 1.19
CA VAL A 179 20.00 14.25 1.32
C VAL A 179 19.73 13.68 -0.06
N THR A 180 20.02 12.39 -0.20
CA THR A 180 19.78 11.59 -1.39
C THR A 180 18.62 10.65 -1.12
N PHE A 181 17.65 10.69 -2.03
CA PHE A 181 16.50 9.80 -2.05
C PHE A 181 16.58 8.91 -3.28
N ASN A 182 16.02 7.70 -3.18
CA ASN A 182 15.97 6.78 -4.30
C ASN A 182 14.62 6.06 -4.33
N GLY A 183 13.91 6.16 -5.46
CA GLY A 183 12.56 5.60 -5.59
C GLY A 183 12.52 4.07 -5.53
N GLU A 184 13.59 3.36 -5.90
CA GLU A 184 13.67 1.92 -5.71
C GLU A 184 13.79 1.59 -4.22
N ALA A 185 14.72 2.24 -3.52
CA ALA A 185 14.88 2.05 -2.06
C ALA A 185 13.60 2.39 -1.29
N GLU A 186 12.87 3.44 -1.68
CA GLU A 186 11.57 3.81 -1.11
C GLU A 186 10.51 2.72 -1.32
N ALA A 187 10.41 2.17 -2.54
CA ALA A 187 9.47 1.09 -2.85
C ALA A 187 9.78 -0.19 -2.05
N GLU A 188 11.06 -0.49 -1.87
CA GLU A 188 11.50 -1.65 -1.09
C GLU A 188 11.30 -1.44 0.42
N ASN A 189 11.55 -0.23 0.94
CA ASN A 189 11.20 0.16 2.31
C ASN A 189 9.71 -0.09 2.60
N ALA A 190 8.84 0.26 1.65
CA ALA A 190 7.40 0.04 1.80
C ALA A 190 7.07 -1.45 1.95
N LYS A 191 7.68 -2.33 1.14
CA LYS A 191 7.46 -3.79 1.24
C LYS A 191 7.95 -4.36 2.58
N VAL A 192 9.10 -3.93 3.07
CA VAL A 192 9.60 -4.30 4.41
C VAL A 192 8.60 -3.90 5.50
N TYR A 193 8.07 -2.67 5.44
CA TYR A 193 7.05 -2.21 6.37
C TYR A 193 5.77 -3.06 6.30
N GLN A 194 5.25 -3.32 5.10
CA GLN A 194 4.05 -4.15 4.92
C GLN A 194 4.25 -5.55 5.50
N ARG A 195 5.42 -6.18 5.26
CA ARG A 195 5.76 -7.49 5.82
C ARG A 195 5.77 -7.47 7.34
N SER A 196 6.35 -6.44 7.96
CA SER A 196 6.36 -6.29 9.42
C SER A 196 4.95 -6.16 10.00
N GLN A 197 4.05 -5.42 9.36
CA GLN A 197 2.66 -5.29 9.81
C GLN A 197 1.90 -6.63 9.68
N VAL A 198 2.07 -7.34 8.56
CA VAL A 198 1.44 -8.66 8.36
C VAL A 198 1.98 -9.69 9.35
N ASN A 199 3.28 -9.68 9.68
CA ASN A 199 3.84 -10.54 10.72
C ASN A 199 3.19 -10.27 12.09
N GLN A 200 3.00 -9.00 12.47
CA GLN A 200 2.31 -8.63 13.71
C GLN A 200 0.83 -9.07 13.70
N GLN A 201 0.12 -8.90 12.57
CA GLN A 201 -1.27 -9.36 12.41
C GLN A 201 -1.39 -10.87 12.53
N LEU A 202 -0.49 -11.61 11.88
CA LEU A 202 -0.42 -13.07 12.00
C LEU A 202 -0.18 -13.48 13.46
N GLN A 203 0.73 -12.81 14.17
CA GLN A 203 0.98 -13.09 15.58
C GLN A 203 -0.25 -12.81 16.46
N VAL A 204 -0.97 -11.71 16.23
CA VAL A 204 -2.25 -11.42 16.91
C VAL A 204 -3.25 -12.54 16.66
N LEU A 205 -3.39 -12.95 15.40
CA LEU A 205 -4.32 -14.00 14.99
C LEU A 205 -3.99 -15.36 15.65
N LEU A 206 -2.71 -15.74 15.71
CA LEU A 206 -2.26 -16.97 16.38
C LEU A 206 -2.49 -16.89 17.90
N ASN A 207 -2.09 -15.78 18.53
CA ASN A 207 -2.23 -15.58 19.98
C ASN A 207 -3.69 -15.61 20.44
N ARG A 208 -4.59 -14.96 19.69
CA ARG A 208 -6.02 -14.93 19.98
C ARG A 208 -6.65 -16.31 20.00
N ASN A 209 -6.14 -17.20 19.16
CA ASN A 209 -6.61 -18.58 19.04
C ASN A 209 -5.76 -19.56 19.87
N HIS A 210 -4.89 -19.06 20.74
CA HIS A 210 -4.01 -19.85 21.60
C HIS A 210 -3.10 -20.83 20.83
N ILE A 211 -2.76 -20.51 19.58
CA ILE A 211 -1.87 -21.32 18.75
C ILE A 211 -0.43 -20.94 19.05
N HIS A 212 0.33 -21.89 19.57
CA HIS A 212 1.76 -21.75 19.80
C HIS A 212 2.54 -22.56 18.76
N ILE A 213 3.33 -21.88 17.94
CA ILE A 213 4.25 -22.53 17.01
C ILE A 213 5.61 -22.66 17.73
N PRO A 214 6.15 -23.88 17.90
CA PRO A 214 7.42 -24.09 18.59
C PRO A 214 8.57 -23.31 17.94
N GLU A 215 9.54 -22.90 18.75
CA GLU A 215 10.75 -22.23 18.27
C GLU A 215 11.53 -23.17 17.33
N GLY A 216 12.03 -22.61 16.23
CA GLY A 216 12.75 -23.38 15.20
C GLY A 216 11.85 -24.22 14.29
N THR A 217 10.53 -24.23 14.46
CA THR A 217 9.63 -24.83 13.47
C THR A 217 9.62 -23.97 12.20
N GLU A 218 9.87 -24.61 11.07
CA GLU A 218 9.76 -24.03 9.73
C GLU A 218 8.49 -24.54 9.08
N LEU A 219 7.59 -23.62 8.71
CA LEU A 219 6.35 -23.94 8.03
C LEU A 219 6.32 -23.27 6.66
N THR A 220 5.59 -23.86 5.72
CA THR A 220 5.26 -23.23 4.44
C THR A 220 3.75 -23.14 4.33
N PHE A 221 3.25 -21.93 4.09
CA PHE A 221 1.84 -21.67 3.81
C PHE A 221 1.66 -21.57 2.30
N THR A 222 0.89 -22.49 1.72
CA THR A 222 0.58 -22.53 0.29
C THR A 222 -0.89 -22.21 0.07
N ILE A 223 -1.18 -21.23 -0.77
CA ILE A 223 -2.53 -20.70 -0.95
C ILE A 223 -2.95 -20.78 -2.42
N THR A 224 -4.13 -21.36 -2.66
CA THR A 224 -4.74 -21.46 -4.00
C THR A 224 -5.38 -20.12 -4.42
N PRO A 225 -5.36 -19.77 -5.72
CA PRO A 225 -5.68 -18.41 -6.16
C PRO A 225 -7.18 -18.06 -6.21
N ILE A 226 -8.08 -19.04 -6.30
CA ILE A 226 -9.52 -18.78 -6.55
C ILE A 226 -10.33 -18.84 -5.26
N ASP A 227 -10.20 -19.92 -4.49
CA ASP A 227 -10.88 -20.14 -3.22
C ASP A 227 -10.06 -19.69 -2.01
N TYR A 228 -8.81 -19.25 -2.23
CA TYR A 228 -7.87 -18.85 -1.17
C TYR A 228 -7.74 -19.91 -0.09
N LYS A 229 -7.73 -21.18 -0.49
CA LYS A 229 -7.56 -22.30 0.42
C LYS A 229 -6.11 -22.38 0.84
N VAL A 230 -5.88 -22.36 2.15
CA VAL A 230 -4.55 -22.51 2.72
C VAL A 230 -4.21 -23.99 2.95
N ARG A 231 -2.94 -24.33 2.69
CA ARG A 231 -2.29 -25.57 3.10
C ARG A 231 -1.01 -25.27 3.86
N VAL A 232 -0.81 -25.93 4.99
CA VAL A 232 0.37 -25.75 5.84
C VAL A 232 1.20 -27.04 5.82
N SER A 233 2.49 -26.92 5.54
CA SER A 233 3.46 -28.02 5.58
C SER A 233 4.70 -27.65 6.41
N GLY A 234 5.53 -28.62 6.76
CA GLY A 234 6.81 -28.40 7.48
C GLY A 234 6.81 -28.88 8.94
N SER A 235 5.70 -29.46 9.42
CA SER A 235 5.60 -30.11 10.72
C SER A 235 4.88 -31.45 10.59
N ASP A 236 5.20 -32.41 11.45
CA ASP A 236 4.46 -33.68 11.61
C ASP A 236 3.30 -33.54 12.62
N ASP A 237 3.15 -32.38 13.27
CA ASP A 237 2.05 -32.08 14.18
C ASP A 237 0.78 -31.71 13.39
N GLU A 238 -0.04 -32.72 13.09
CA GLU A 238 -1.30 -32.56 12.35
C GLU A 238 -2.29 -31.65 13.06
N ASP A 239 -2.33 -31.65 14.40
CA ASP A 239 -3.24 -30.82 15.18
C ASP A 239 -2.85 -29.34 15.07
N LEU A 240 -1.55 -29.03 15.14
CA LEU A 240 -1.04 -27.68 14.90
C LEU A 240 -1.33 -27.21 13.48
N ILE A 241 -1.06 -28.05 12.47
CA ILE A 241 -1.34 -27.75 11.06
C ILE A 241 -2.81 -27.41 10.87
N ASN A 242 -3.71 -28.27 11.37
CA ASN A 242 -5.16 -28.09 11.23
C ASN A 242 -5.63 -26.81 11.92
N GLN A 243 -5.10 -26.48 13.10
CA GLN A 243 -5.42 -25.23 13.81
C GLN A 243 -4.98 -23.98 13.02
N ILE A 244 -3.76 -23.99 12.47
CA ILE A 244 -3.25 -22.87 11.66
C ILE A 244 -4.07 -22.72 10.38
N GLU A 245 -4.36 -23.82 9.67
CA GLU A 245 -5.18 -23.79 8.46
C GLU A 245 -6.57 -23.22 8.75
N GLN A 246 -7.25 -23.70 9.79
CA GLN A 246 -8.58 -23.21 10.18
C GLN A 246 -8.56 -21.72 10.51
N VAL A 247 -7.57 -21.25 11.28
CA VAL A 247 -7.49 -19.86 11.70
C VAL A 247 -7.14 -18.93 10.53
N LEU A 248 -6.24 -19.33 9.64
CA LEU A 248 -5.96 -18.58 8.40
C LEU A 248 -7.14 -18.58 7.44
N GLN A 249 -7.98 -19.62 7.44
CA GLN A 249 -9.19 -19.67 6.61
C GLN A 249 -10.39 -18.93 7.22
N SER A 250 -10.28 -18.44 8.47
CA SER A 250 -11.32 -17.59 9.08
C SER A 250 -11.34 -16.19 8.45
N GLY A 251 -12.53 -15.62 8.26
CA GLY A 251 -12.70 -14.36 7.54
C GLY A 251 -12.02 -14.36 6.16
N ASP A 252 -11.36 -13.26 5.83
CA ASP A 252 -10.57 -13.09 4.59
C ASP A 252 -9.05 -13.23 4.83
N ASN A 253 -8.61 -13.84 5.95
CA ASN A 253 -7.18 -13.85 6.34
C ASN A 253 -6.27 -14.50 5.27
N SER A 254 -6.65 -15.66 4.73
CA SER A 254 -5.88 -16.35 3.69
C SER A 254 -5.85 -15.58 2.37
N LYS A 255 -6.96 -14.92 2.01
CA LYS A 255 -7.04 -14.03 0.86
C LYS A 255 -6.12 -12.83 1.02
N GLU A 256 -6.15 -12.15 2.16
CA GLU A 256 -5.27 -11.01 2.43
C GLU A 256 -3.80 -11.44 2.48
N LEU A 257 -3.49 -12.61 3.02
CA LEU A 257 -2.13 -13.16 2.96
C LEU A 257 -1.70 -13.46 1.51
N PHE A 258 -2.56 -14.05 0.69
CA PHE A 258 -2.30 -14.29 -0.74
C PHE A 258 -2.01 -12.98 -1.49
N LEU A 259 -2.86 -11.96 -1.29
CA LEU A 259 -2.69 -10.64 -1.90
C LEU A 259 -1.41 -9.96 -1.43
N HIS A 260 -1.02 -10.15 -0.16
CA HIS A 260 0.23 -9.65 0.37
C HIS A 260 1.45 -10.30 -0.30
N ILE A 261 1.46 -11.63 -0.44
CA ILE A 261 2.53 -12.36 -1.16
C ILE A 261 2.65 -11.83 -2.59
N MET A 262 1.52 -11.71 -3.30
CA MET A 262 1.49 -11.18 -4.66
C MET A 262 2.07 -9.75 -4.76
N LYS A 263 1.82 -8.89 -3.78
CA LYS A 263 2.36 -7.50 -3.73
C LYS A 263 3.85 -7.46 -3.37
N SER A 264 4.36 -8.44 -2.63
CA SER A 264 5.78 -8.49 -2.25
C SER A 264 6.67 -9.11 -3.32
N GLN A 265 6.10 -9.76 -4.34
CA GLN A 265 6.86 -10.41 -5.42
C GLN A 265 7.89 -9.47 -6.06
N SER A 266 9.09 -10.01 -6.32
CA SER A 266 10.12 -9.38 -7.14
C SER A 266 10.11 -9.96 -8.56
N SER A 267 10.77 -9.26 -9.49
CA SER A 267 10.79 -9.62 -10.91
C SER A 267 11.43 -10.98 -11.22
N ASP A 268 12.25 -11.49 -10.29
CA ASP A 268 12.94 -12.78 -10.37
C ASP A 268 12.19 -13.92 -9.64
N SER A 269 10.98 -13.66 -9.12
CA SER A 269 10.18 -14.66 -8.43
C SER A 269 9.82 -15.84 -9.35
N THR A 270 10.22 -17.05 -8.97
CA THR A 270 9.88 -18.31 -9.66
C THR A 270 8.41 -18.70 -9.49
N GLN A 271 7.71 -18.09 -8.53
CA GLN A 271 6.27 -18.29 -8.33
C GLN A 271 5.41 -17.51 -9.35
N PHE A 272 6.02 -16.61 -10.14
CA PHE A 272 5.30 -15.82 -11.13
C PHE A 272 5.42 -16.42 -12.54
N SER A 273 4.28 -16.69 -13.17
CA SER A 273 4.15 -16.91 -14.62
C SER A 273 3.08 -15.97 -15.15
N GLU A 274 3.34 -15.35 -16.30
CA GLU A 274 2.38 -14.45 -16.93
C GLU A 274 1.11 -15.20 -17.35
N GLU A 275 1.24 -16.44 -17.83
CA GLU A 275 0.13 -17.31 -18.21
C GLU A 275 -0.72 -17.70 -17.01
N ALA A 276 -0.08 -18.15 -15.91
CA ALA A 276 -0.78 -18.52 -14.68
C ALA A 276 -1.50 -17.30 -14.08
N TYR A 277 -0.84 -16.13 -14.06
CA TYR A 277 -1.43 -14.89 -13.56
C TYR A 277 -2.65 -14.45 -14.39
N LYS A 278 -2.56 -14.52 -15.73
CA LYS A 278 -3.69 -14.22 -16.62
C LYS A 278 -4.85 -15.19 -16.44
N LYS A 279 -4.56 -16.49 -16.28
CA LYS A 279 -5.56 -17.51 -15.92
C LYS A 279 -6.26 -17.15 -14.62
N TYR A 280 -5.50 -16.82 -13.58
CA TYR A 280 -6.03 -16.37 -12.29
C TYR A 280 -6.94 -15.15 -12.46
N GLN A 281 -6.50 -14.10 -13.15
CA GLN A 281 -7.29 -12.90 -13.36
C GLN A 281 -8.61 -13.18 -14.09
N ALA A 282 -8.59 -14.03 -15.12
CA ALA A 282 -9.80 -14.40 -15.86
C ALA A 282 -10.73 -15.28 -15.02
N ALA A 283 -10.20 -16.35 -14.41
CA ALA A 283 -10.99 -17.28 -13.61
C ALA A 283 -11.62 -16.61 -12.39
N ARG A 284 -10.86 -15.75 -11.69
CA ARG A 284 -11.37 -15.01 -10.53
C ARG A 284 -12.44 -13.99 -10.93
N GLU A 285 -12.25 -13.27 -12.04
CA GLU A 285 -13.27 -12.34 -12.53
C GLU A 285 -14.59 -13.06 -12.84
N MET A 286 -14.51 -14.16 -13.60
CA MET A 286 -15.71 -14.93 -13.95
C MET A 286 -16.40 -15.44 -12.70
N TYR A 287 -15.64 -15.96 -11.74
CA TYR A 287 -16.21 -16.42 -10.47
C TYR A 287 -16.85 -15.28 -9.67
N GLU A 288 -16.17 -14.14 -9.50
CA GLU A 288 -16.68 -13.03 -8.70
C GLU A 288 -17.94 -12.38 -9.29
N VAL A 289 -18.04 -12.31 -10.63
CA VAL A 289 -19.16 -11.63 -11.30
C VAL A 289 -20.31 -12.58 -11.60
N THR A 290 -20.03 -13.83 -11.97
CA THR A 290 -21.06 -14.78 -12.42
C THR A 290 -21.34 -15.92 -11.44
N GLY A 291 -20.45 -16.15 -10.47
CA GLY A 291 -20.51 -17.30 -9.55
C GLY A 291 -19.97 -18.60 -10.14
N TYR A 292 -19.63 -18.65 -11.44
CA TYR A 292 -19.15 -19.89 -12.07
C TYR A 292 -17.64 -20.08 -11.94
N HIS A 293 -17.25 -21.27 -11.51
CA HIS A 293 -15.86 -21.72 -11.57
C HIS A 293 -15.54 -22.20 -12.98
N LEU A 294 -14.58 -21.55 -13.66
CA LEU A 294 -14.18 -21.94 -15.02
C LEU A 294 -13.76 -23.41 -15.16
N LYS A 295 -13.21 -24.00 -14.08
CA LYS A 295 -12.78 -25.40 -14.05
C LYS A 295 -13.94 -26.38 -14.22
N ASP A 296 -15.13 -25.97 -13.78
CA ASP A 296 -16.31 -26.84 -13.73
C ASP A 296 -17.21 -26.68 -14.97
N LEU A 297 -16.86 -25.77 -15.88
CA LEU A 297 -17.62 -25.47 -17.09
C LEU A 297 -17.12 -26.26 -18.29
N GLU A 298 -18.06 -26.68 -19.14
CA GLU A 298 -17.74 -27.31 -20.41
C GLU A 298 -17.24 -26.27 -21.42
N VAL A 299 -16.35 -26.71 -22.32
CA VAL A 299 -15.89 -25.91 -23.46
C VAL A 299 -16.48 -26.47 -24.74
N ILE A 300 -17.39 -25.72 -25.36
CA ILE A 300 -18.04 -26.07 -26.64
C ILE A 300 -17.65 -25.02 -27.68
N ASP A 301 -17.10 -25.46 -28.81
CA ASP A 301 -16.61 -24.58 -29.89
C ASP A 301 -15.69 -23.44 -29.40
N GLY A 302 -14.84 -23.75 -28.42
CA GLY A 302 -13.89 -22.81 -27.83
C GLY A 302 -14.50 -21.79 -26.86
N ARG A 303 -15.73 -22.00 -26.40
CA ARG A 303 -16.44 -21.12 -25.46
C ARG A 303 -16.82 -21.88 -24.19
N TYR A 304 -16.73 -21.20 -23.06
CA TYR A 304 -17.22 -21.73 -21.79
C TYR A 304 -18.74 -21.65 -21.73
N VAL A 305 -19.37 -22.79 -21.47
CA VAL A 305 -20.82 -22.92 -21.42
C VAL A 305 -21.27 -23.26 -20.00
N THR A 306 -22.25 -22.50 -19.53
CA THR A 306 -22.90 -22.69 -18.22
C THR A 306 -23.77 -23.96 -18.19
N PRO A 307 -24.12 -24.50 -17.01
CA PRO A 307 -24.93 -25.72 -16.91
C PRO A 307 -26.30 -25.63 -17.60
N ASP A 308 -26.87 -24.44 -17.76
CA ASP A 308 -28.12 -24.19 -18.49
C ASP A 308 -27.92 -23.92 -20.00
N GLY A 309 -26.70 -24.07 -20.51
CA GLY A 309 -26.38 -24.02 -21.94
C GLY A 309 -26.07 -22.62 -22.49
N ARG A 310 -25.87 -21.61 -21.64
CA ARG A 310 -25.56 -20.24 -22.05
C ARG A 310 -24.05 -20.00 -22.15
N ASP A 311 -23.64 -19.12 -23.07
CA ASP A 311 -22.26 -18.62 -23.14
C ASP A 311 -21.95 -17.81 -21.87
N LEU A 312 -20.87 -18.17 -21.18
CA LEU A 312 -20.44 -17.50 -19.95
C LEU A 312 -20.21 -16.00 -20.16
N LEU A 313 -19.72 -15.57 -21.32
CA LEU A 313 -19.48 -14.15 -21.59
C LEU A 313 -20.77 -13.33 -21.72
N ASP A 314 -21.86 -13.96 -22.13
CA ASP A 314 -23.17 -13.31 -22.19
C ASP A 314 -23.71 -13.11 -20.76
N VAL A 315 -23.59 -14.14 -19.90
CA VAL A 315 -23.91 -14.03 -18.47
C VAL A 315 -23.06 -12.94 -17.81
N TYR A 316 -21.75 -12.97 -18.02
CA TYR A 316 -20.82 -11.97 -17.49
C TYR A 316 -21.21 -10.54 -17.90
N LYS A 317 -21.55 -10.34 -19.18
CA LYS A 317 -21.99 -9.03 -19.68
C LYS A 317 -23.28 -8.58 -18.98
N GLU A 318 -24.28 -9.45 -18.88
CA GLU A 318 -25.56 -9.13 -18.24
C GLU A 318 -25.38 -8.74 -16.77
N GLU A 319 -24.52 -9.45 -16.03
CA GLU A 319 -24.21 -9.13 -14.64
C GLU A 319 -23.56 -7.74 -14.50
N LEU A 320 -22.60 -7.40 -15.37
CA LEU A 320 -21.99 -6.05 -15.37
C LEU A 320 -23.02 -4.95 -15.69
N GLU A 321 -23.97 -5.21 -16.60
CA GLU A 321 -24.96 -4.21 -17.02
C GLU A 321 -26.02 -3.90 -15.95
N LYS A 322 -26.11 -4.71 -14.88
CA LYS A 322 -26.97 -4.44 -13.71
C LYS A 322 -26.47 -3.25 -12.89
N ASP A 323 -25.17 -2.99 -12.90
CA ASP A 323 -24.57 -1.83 -12.26
C ASP A 323 -24.47 -0.68 -13.27
N PRO A 324 -25.15 0.47 -13.05
CA PRO A 324 -25.11 1.62 -13.96
C PRO A 324 -23.70 2.13 -14.27
N VAL A 325 -22.75 2.01 -13.33
CA VAL A 325 -21.36 2.44 -13.51
C VAL A 325 -20.60 1.46 -14.39
N GLN A 326 -20.80 0.16 -14.17
CA GLN A 326 -20.09 -0.87 -14.94
C GLN A 326 -20.65 -1.02 -16.35
N LYS A 327 -21.94 -0.74 -16.55
CA LYS A 327 -22.62 -0.79 -17.84
C LYS A 327 -21.89 -0.02 -18.95
N GLU A 328 -21.36 1.16 -18.64
CA GLU A 328 -20.64 1.99 -19.63
C GLU A 328 -19.33 1.35 -20.11
N THR A 329 -18.74 0.46 -19.30
CA THR A 329 -17.45 -0.20 -19.55
C THR A 329 -17.56 -1.70 -19.84
N ALA A 330 -18.77 -2.27 -19.77
CA ALA A 330 -19.01 -3.70 -19.91
C ALA A 330 -18.48 -4.27 -21.23
N SER A 331 -18.65 -3.54 -22.34
CA SER A 331 -18.16 -3.95 -23.67
C SER A 331 -16.63 -4.11 -23.72
N TYR A 332 -15.90 -3.21 -23.08
CA TYR A 332 -14.44 -3.27 -22.96
C TYR A 332 -14.00 -4.45 -22.09
N ALA A 333 -14.70 -4.69 -20.98
CA ALA A 333 -14.43 -5.81 -20.09
C ALA A 333 -14.63 -7.15 -20.81
N VAL A 334 -15.76 -7.30 -21.51
CA VAL A 334 -16.10 -8.48 -22.32
C VAL A 334 -15.05 -8.72 -23.41
N SER A 335 -14.65 -7.69 -24.15
CA SER A 335 -13.64 -7.83 -25.20
C SER A 335 -12.30 -8.34 -24.66
N HIS A 336 -11.86 -7.78 -23.53
CA HIS A 336 -10.63 -8.22 -22.87
C HIS A 336 -10.71 -9.68 -22.40
N TYR A 337 -11.73 -10.04 -21.62
CA TYR A 337 -11.84 -11.39 -21.07
C TYR A 337 -12.18 -12.44 -22.13
N ARG A 338 -12.86 -12.07 -23.23
CA ARG A 338 -13.02 -12.97 -24.38
C ARG A 338 -11.69 -13.45 -24.93
N SER A 339 -10.70 -12.56 -25.05
CA SER A 339 -9.38 -12.95 -25.54
C SER A 339 -8.70 -13.94 -24.59
N GLU A 340 -8.78 -13.70 -23.28
CA GLU A 340 -8.15 -14.57 -22.28
C GLU A 340 -8.87 -15.92 -22.16
N LEU A 341 -10.21 -15.93 -22.08
CA LEU A 341 -10.99 -17.17 -22.04
C LEU A 341 -10.76 -18.04 -23.27
N ASN A 342 -10.69 -17.46 -24.47
CA ASN A 342 -10.39 -18.22 -25.68
C ASN A 342 -9.00 -18.90 -25.64
N LYS A 343 -8.00 -18.24 -25.03
CA LYS A 343 -6.67 -18.84 -24.86
C LYS A 343 -6.72 -20.02 -23.88
N ILE A 344 -7.41 -19.85 -22.76
CA ILE A 344 -7.57 -20.91 -21.75
C ILE A 344 -8.36 -22.09 -22.34
N ALA A 345 -9.48 -21.83 -23.02
CA ALA A 345 -10.29 -22.84 -23.69
C ALA A 345 -9.50 -23.63 -24.75
N LYS A 346 -8.66 -22.94 -25.54
CA LYS A 346 -7.81 -23.59 -26.56
C LYS A 346 -6.71 -24.45 -25.94
N ALA A 347 -6.11 -24.00 -24.84
CA ALA A 347 -5.05 -24.74 -24.14
C ALA A 347 -5.61 -25.92 -23.32
N GLY A 348 -6.82 -25.76 -22.78
CA GLY A 348 -7.37 -26.60 -21.71
C GLY A 348 -7.06 -25.98 -20.34
N TYR A 349 -8.05 -25.96 -19.45
CA TYR A 349 -7.92 -25.31 -18.14
C TYR A 349 -6.75 -25.88 -17.33
N ASP A 350 -6.63 -27.20 -17.26
CA ASP A 350 -5.58 -27.88 -16.47
C ASP A 350 -4.20 -27.87 -17.14
N ALA A 351 -4.11 -27.48 -18.42
CA ALA A 351 -2.83 -27.37 -19.13
C ALA A 351 -2.06 -26.09 -18.76
N ILE A 352 -2.76 -25.06 -18.24
CA ILE A 352 -2.15 -23.84 -17.73
C ILE A 352 -2.05 -23.98 -16.20
N PRO A 353 -0.85 -23.87 -15.60
CA PRO A 353 -0.69 -23.95 -14.14
C PRO A 353 -1.57 -22.92 -13.40
N ASP A 354 -2.05 -23.31 -12.22
CA ASP A 354 -2.71 -22.37 -11.31
C ASP A 354 -1.69 -21.42 -10.68
N PHE A 355 -2.09 -20.17 -10.45
CA PHE A 355 -1.27 -19.14 -9.82
C PHE A 355 -1.19 -19.33 -8.29
N ILE A 356 -0.67 -20.48 -7.87
CA ILE A 356 -0.49 -20.86 -6.47
C ILE A 356 0.67 -20.05 -5.90
N LEU A 357 0.47 -19.47 -4.72
CA LEU A 357 1.50 -18.71 -4.02
C LEU A 357 1.80 -19.34 -2.66
N SER A 358 3.09 -19.39 -2.34
CA SER A 358 3.62 -19.93 -1.10
C SER A 358 4.48 -18.89 -0.39
N ILE A 359 4.48 -19.00 0.94
CA ILE A 359 5.35 -18.23 1.81
C ILE A 359 5.80 -19.06 3.00
N ASP A 360 7.07 -18.93 3.37
CA ASP A 360 7.61 -19.63 4.53
C ASP A 360 7.35 -18.82 5.80
N TYR A 361 7.31 -19.52 6.93
CA TYR A 361 7.19 -18.96 8.26
C TYR A 361 8.22 -19.62 9.18
N SER A 362 9.02 -18.81 9.87
CA SER A 362 9.85 -19.28 10.96
C SER A 362 10.12 -18.17 11.98
N ASN A 363 10.12 -18.54 13.26
CA ASN A 363 10.47 -17.66 14.38
C ASN A 363 9.71 -16.30 14.36
N GLY A 364 8.40 -16.33 14.13
CA GLY A 364 7.55 -15.14 14.14
C GLY A 364 7.61 -14.29 12.87
N SER A 365 8.29 -14.74 11.81
CA SER A 365 8.39 -14.00 10.56
C SER A 365 8.02 -14.83 9.34
N LEU A 366 7.23 -14.24 8.47
CA LEU A 366 7.03 -14.70 7.11
C LEU A 366 8.26 -14.38 6.23
N ARG A 367 8.62 -15.28 5.30
CA ARG A 367 9.80 -15.20 4.42
C ARG A 367 9.42 -15.56 2.99
N ASP A 368 9.78 -14.71 2.04
CA ASP A 368 9.38 -14.87 0.64
C ASP A 368 10.10 -16.04 -0.04
N VAL A 369 9.36 -16.86 -0.78
CA VAL A 369 9.87 -18.08 -1.43
C VAL A 369 10.10 -17.84 -2.92
N GLY A 370 11.16 -18.46 -3.46
CA GLY A 370 11.40 -18.46 -4.90
C GLY A 370 11.89 -17.12 -5.46
N GLN A 371 12.38 -16.21 -4.63
CA GLN A 371 12.91 -14.91 -5.04
C GLN A 371 14.16 -14.52 -4.25
N SER A 372 15.01 -13.66 -4.84
CA SER A 372 16.27 -13.21 -4.20
C SER A 372 16.07 -12.26 -3.03
N LYS A 373 14.98 -11.49 -3.02
CA LYS A 373 14.66 -10.52 -1.97
C LYS A 373 13.61 -11.11 -1.02
N SER A 374 14.01 -11.47 0.19
CA SER A 374 13.07 -11.73 1.30
C SER A 374 12.89 -10.47 2.13
N TYR A 375 11.66 -10.21 2.57
CA TYR A 375 11.33 -9.08 3.46
C TYR A 375 11.16 -9.51 4.91
N GLY A 376 11.44 -10.78 5.22
CA GLY A 376 11.33 -11.34 6.55
C GLY A 376 12.23 -10.63 7.57
N THR A 377 11.87 -10.69 8.84
CA THR A 377 12.67 -10.15 9.93
C THR A 377 14.06 -10.80 9.94
N GLY A 378 15.09 -9.98 9.74
CA GLY A 378 16.48 -10.43 9.63
C GLY A 378 16.99 -10.65 8.21
N ASP A 379 16.12 -10.62 7.19
CA ASP A 379 16.50 -10.94 5.80
C ASP A 379 16.71 -9.70 4.90
N THR A 380 16.75 -8.51 5.49
CA THR A 380 16.71 -7.24 4.75
C THR A 380 18.09 -6.61 4.51
N GLU A 381 19.20 -7.34 4.70
CA GLU A 381 20.56 -6.81 4.51
C GLU A 381 20.79 -6.29 3.09
N TRP A 382 20.17 -6.93 2.08
CA TRP A 382 20.22 -6.50 0.69
C TRP A 382 19.67 -5.08 0.49
N LEU A 383 18.71 -4.64 1.32
CA LEU A 383 18.14 -3.29 1.25
C LEU A 383 19.14 -2.25 1.76
N ASP A 384 19.92 -2.58 2.79
CA ASP A 384 20.98 -1.71 3.27
C ASP A 384 22.11 -1.58 2.23
N ILE A 385 22.43 -2.67 1.53
CA ILE A 385 23.37 -2.65 0.39
C ILE A 385 22.82 -1.76 -0.73
N LEU A 386 21.55 -1.91 -1.11
CA LEU A 386 20.89 -1.07 -2.12
C LEU A 386 20.94 0.41 -1.75
N LYS A 387 20.63 0.76 -0.50
CA LYS A 387 20.72 2.15 0.00
C LYS A 387 22.13 2.72 -0.11
N ARG A 388 23.16 1.94 0.24
CA ARG A 388 24.57 2.36 0.09
C ARG A 388 24.96 2.55 -1.38
N GLN A 389 24.56 1.64 -2.26
CA GLN A 389 24.86 1.71 -3.70
C GLN A 389 24.17 2.90 -4.39
N THR A 390 22.95 3.23 -3.96
CA THR A 390 22.16 4.35 -4.49
C THR A 390 22.47 5.68 -3.80
N GLY A 391 23.35 5.68 -2.81
CA GLY A 391 23.79 6.87 -2.09
C GLY A 391 22.77 7.45 -1.12
N VAL A 392 21.71 6.71 -0.78
CA VAL A 392 20.66 7.14 0.17
C VAL A 392 21.27 7.47 1.53
N ASN A 393 20.97 8.66 2.04
CA ASN A 393 21.61 9.18 3.27
C ASN A 393 20.68 10.15 4.06
N TYR A 394 19.64 9.61 4.71
CA TYR A 394 18.78 10.38 5.63
C TYR A 394 18.63 9.77 7.02
#